data_AF-A0A0W8D876-F1
#
_entry.id   AF-A0A0W8D876-F1
#
_cell.length_a   1.000
_cell.length_b   1.000
_cell.length_c   1.000
_cell.angle_alpha   90.00
_cell.angle_beta   90.00
_cell.angle_gamma   90.00
#
_symmetry.space_group_name_H-M   'P 1'
#
loop_
_entity.id
_entity.type
_entity.pdbx_description
1 polymer ?
#
loop_
_entity_poly.entity_id
_entity_poly.type
_entity_poly.pdbx_seq_one_letter_code
_entity_poly.pdbx_strand_id
1 'polypeptide(L)'
;MAEEWAYEEASDEEKLQIAQRFLLASPPGQIHEVLRDVAKLVPAHILICEEGEVDAAHYVDPIGNRVLGFDHIKQQIVAEDVAEIPEDRVTDFEKERQEVQKALQSYLQFEYMHGGTAGVYIVGTKLVVNLCTERINLRNFWGGRWNSRWEVDLTANPAKVKGTIQLHVHYFENGNLQLQNSKDIEEEITVQRPGGLGDAILRVMKEAEDDLQTNLEDMYINMSEETFKEMRRVMPGFAHAYGSYEELCEDRDVDVVYIATIHLVHFEQITLALNHGKHVLVEKPMTMNAKQTASVVELAKTKKLFLMEGVWTRCFPFLKFVRQLLSEGNIGDVHHVHGDIGIPYVNSKNEANFRSSSGDGALLGIGIYPLSFVTMVFGTEPLKITTTGKTSSEVTVTQFLEDGTQQTKTMQFPWPTPSTNIATPFNYPGSEALVYEAETVTKAIGSGQLQCEEYPPEESLAIAKFMDEIRGAIGVVYAADSAH
;
A
#
# COMPACT_ATOMS: atom_id res chain seq x y z
N MET A 1 -10.16 -30.43 -47.14
CA MET A 1 -10.17 -31.70 -46.40
C MET A 1 -9.83 -31.33 -44.97
N ALA A 2 -10.84 -31.23 -44.11
CA ALA A 2 -10.61 -31.01 -42.69
C ALA A 2 -10.20 -32.36 -42.10
N GLU A 3 -9.01 -32.44 -41.51
CA GLU A 3 -8.65 -33.58 -40.68
C GLU A 3 -9.54 -33.55 -39.44
N GLU A 4 -10.48 -34.50 -39.35
CA GLU A 4 -11.21 -34.78 -38.12
C GLU A 4 -10.19 -35.23 -37.07
N TRP A 5 -10.01 -34.44 -36.02
CA TRP A 5 -9.28 -34.87 -34.83
C TRP A 5 -10.04 -36.01 -34.18
N ALA A 6 -9.64 -37.25 -34.49
CA ALA A 6 -10.14 -38.44 -33.80
C ALA A 6 -9.66 -38.37 -32.35
N TYR A 7 -10.58 -38.01 -31.44
CA TYR A 7 -10.36 -38.15 -30.00
C TYR A 7 -10.46 -39.64 -29.67
N GLU A 8 -9.31 -40.28 -29.40
CA GLU A 8 -9.31 -41.59 -28.74
C GLU A 8 -9.71 -41.39 -27.27
N GLU A 9 -10.70 -42.16 -26.83
CA GLU A 9 -11.21 -42.07 -25.46
C GLU A 9 -10.21 -42.70 -24.49
N ALA A 10 -9.78 -41.94 -23.47
CA ALA A 10 -8.82 -42.42 -22.48
C ALA A 10 -9.34 -43.69 -21.77
N SER A 11 -8.43 -44.62 -21.50
CA SER A 11 -8.74 -45.85 -20.76
C SER A 11 -9.19 -45.55 -19.34
N ASP A 12 -9.89 -46.50 -18.70
CA ASP A 12 -10.36 -46.34 -17.32
C ASP A 12 -9.21 -46.17 -16.32
N GLU A 13 -8.04 -46.76 -16.60
CA GLU A 13 -6.84 -46.61 -15.79
C GLU A 13 -6.23 -45.20 -15.91
N GLU A 14 -6.20 -44.64 -17.12
CA GLU A 14 -5.77 -43.25 -17.34
C GLU A 14 -6.76 -42.26 -16.71
N LYS A 15 -8.07 -42.52 -16.85
CA LYS A 15 -9.13 -41.74 -16.18
C LYS A 15 -8.94 -41.76 -14.66
N LEU A 16 -8.59 -42.91 -14.07
CA LEU A 16 -8.31 -43.04 -12.64
C LEU A 16 -7.05 -42.29 -12.21
N GLN A 17 -5.96 -42.38 -12.97
CA GLN A 17 -4.73 -41.62 -12.70
C GLN A 17 -4.95 -40.11 -12.81
N ILE A 18 -5.75 -39.65 -13.78
CA ILE A 18 -6.14 -38.25 -13.92
C ILE A 18 -6.98 -37.80 -12.72
N ALA A 19 -7.96 -38.61 -12.29
CA ALA A 19 -8.76 -38.32 -11.11
C ALA A 19 -7.90 -38.23 -9.84
N GLN A 20 -6.94 -39.15 -9.66
CA GLN A 20 -5.99 -39.12 -8.55
C GLN A 20 -5.15 -37.84 -8.56
N ARG A 21 -4.65 -37.42 -9.73
CA ARG A 21 -3.88 -36.17 -9.86
C ARG A 21 -4.73 -34.94 -9.52
N PHE A 22 -6.00 -34.89 -9.91
CA PHE A 22 -6.89 -33.78 -9.53
C PHE A 22 -7.16 -33.72 -8.03
N LEU A 23 -7.33 -34.87 -7.38
CA LEU A 23 -7.51 -34.93 -5.93
C LEU A 23 -6.24 -34.47 -5.20
N LEU A 24 -5.06 -34.91 -5.64
CA LEU A 24 -3.78 -34.52 -5.04
C LEU A 24 -3.40 -33.06 -5.27
N ALA A 25 -3.84 -32.46 -6.39
CA ALA A 25 -3.59 -31.06 -6.73
C ALA A 25 -4.67 -30.09 -6.19
N SER A 26 -5.67 -30.59 -5.46
CA SER A 26 -6.77 -29.77 -4.95
C SER A 26 -6.28 -28.72 -3.94
N PRO A 27 -6.67 -27.44 -4.09
CA PRO A 27 -6.29 -26.41 -3.13
C PRO A 27 -6.77 -26.73 -1.70
N PRO A 28 -6.04 -26.27 -0.68
CA PRO A 28 -6.45 -26.38 0.72
C PRO A 28 -7.90 -25.99 0.94
N GLY A 29 -8.64 -26.86 1.64
CA GLY A 29 -10.01 -26.59 2.05
C GLY A 29 -11.08 -26.77 0.98
N GLN A 30 -10.69 -27.08 -0.26
CA GLN A 30 -11.61 -27.21 -1.39
C GLN A 30 -11.80 -28.65 -1.88
N ILE A 31 -11.13 -29.62 -1.25
CA ILE A 31 -11.37 -31.05 -1.48
C ILE A 31 -12.87 -31.38 -1.31
N HIS A 32 -13.56 -30.70 -0.39
CA HIS A 32 -15.01 -30.81 -0.20
C HIS A 32 -15.85 -30.25 -1.35
N GLU A 33 -15.41 -29.22 -2.08
CA GLU A 33 -16.16 -28.71 -3.24
C GLU A 33 -16.00 -29.63 -4.47
N VAL A 34 -14.90 -30.40 -4.52
CA VAL A 34 -14.67 -31.45 -5.53
C VAL A 34 -15.46 -32.73 -5.23
N LEU A 35 -15.82 -33.00 -3.96
CA LEU A 35 -16.55 -34.21 -3.53
C LEU A 35 -18.00 -33.98 -3.03
N ARG A 36 -18.41 -32.70 -2.93
CA ARG A 36 -19.63 -32.08 -2.40
C ARG A 36 -20.57 -32.84 -1.43
N ASP A 37 -20.79 -32.14 -0.31
CA ASP A 37 -21.79 -32.24 0.75
C ASP A 37 -21.52 -33.19 1.94
N VAL A 38 -21.49 -32.58 3.14
CA VAL A 38 -21.47 -33.14 4.52
C VAL A 38 -20.09 -33.38 5.17
N ALA A 39 -19.67 -32.43 6.03
CA ALA A 39 -19.22 -32.71 7.41
C ALA A 39 -18.88 -31.39 8.15
N LYS A 40 -19.78 -30.98 9.05
CA LYS A 40 -19.50 -29.96 10.06
C LYS A 40 -18.65 -30.57 11.18
N LEU A 41 -17.60 -29.84 11.58
CA LEU A 41 -17.06 -29.73 12.94
C LEU A 41 -16.71 -31.05 13.66
N VAL A 42 -15.41 -31.38 13.70
CA VAL A 42 -14.82 -32.10 14.83
C VAL A 42 -13.51 -31.40 15.22
N PRO A 43 -13.38 -30.82 16.42
CA PRO A 43 -12.14 -30.28 16.92
C PRO A 43 -11.32 -31.44 17.50
N ALA A 44 -10.46 -32.03 16.68
CA ALA A 44 -9.42 -32.90 17.17
C ALA A 44 -8.06 -32.35 16.74
N HIS A 45 -7.27 -31.96 17.74
CA HIS A 45 -5.96 -31.34 17.60
C HIS A 45 -4.86 -32.38 17.28
N ILE A 46 -5.11 -33.27 16.33
CA ILE A 46 -4.12 -34.23 15.84
C ILE A 46 -3.78 -33.90 14.39
N LEU A 47 -2.49 -33.88 14.06
CA LEU A 47 -2.02 -33.81 12.69
C LEU A 47 -1.97 -35.21 12.08
N ILE A 48 -2.66 -35.39 10.96
CA ILE A 48 -2.55 -36.59 10.13
C ILE A 48 -1.34 -36.38 9.22
N CYS A 49 -0.25 -37.10 9.50
CA CYS A 49 1.04 -36.98 8.81
C CYS A 49 1.75 -38.34 8.77
N GLU A 50 2.72 -38.49 7.87
CA GLU A 50 3.48 -39.73 7.67
C GLU A 50 4.20 -40.17 8.95
N GLU A 51 4.76 -39.23 9.71
CA GLU A 51 5.47 -39.54 10.97
C GLU A 51 4.52 -40.04 12.07
N GLY A 52 3.25 -39.64 12.02
CA GLY A 52 2.22 -40.09 12.93
C GLY A 52 1.54 -41.39 12.50
N GLU A 53 1.71 -41.85 11.26
CA GLU A 53 1.02 -43.03 10.72
C GLU A 53 1.55 -44.32 11.36
N VAL A 54 0.66 -45.11 11.96
CA VAL A 54 0.95 -46.47 12.45
C VAL A 54 0.62 -47.49 11.35
N ASP A 55 -0.55 -47.34 10.75
CA ASP A 55 -1.00 -48.03 9.54
C ASP A 55 -1.98 -47.13 8.77
N ALA A 56 -2.54 -47.64 7.66
CA ALA A 56 -3.40 -46.89 6.75
C ALA A 56 -4.69 -46.30 7.37
N ALA A 57 -5.03 -46.62 8.62
CA ALA A 57 -6.19 -46.08 9.31
C ALA A 57 -5.89 -45.53 10.72
N HIS A 58 -4.66 -45.67 11.25
CA HIS A 58 -4.35 -45.33 12.63
C HIS A 58 -3.19 -44.34 12.74
N TYR A 59 -3.36 -43.32 13.60
CA TYR A 59 -2.40 -42.23 13.79
C TYR A 59 -2.08 -41.99 15.26
N VAL A 60 -0.82 -41.65 15.55
CA VAL A 60 -0.34 -41.30 16.89
C VAL A 60 -0.80 -39.89 17.28
N ASP A 61 -1.47 -39.77 18.42
CA ASP A 61 -1.78 -38.53 19.13
C ASP A 61 -0.65 -38.22 20.14
N PRO A 62 0.33 -37.35 19.80
CA PRO A 62 1.47 -37.08 20.66
C PRO A 62 1.10 -36.32 21.94
N ILE A 63 -0.06 -35.66 21.96
CA ILE A 63 -0.55 -34.89 23.11
C ILE A 63 -1.27 -35.84 24.09
N GLY A 64 -2.16 -36.67 23.56
CA GLY A 64 -2.92 -37.65 24.34
C GLY A 64 -2.17 -38.94 24.67
N ASN A 65 -0.97 -39.13 24.10
CA ASN A 65 -0.12 -40.31 24.27
C ASN A 65 -0.86 -41.63 23.96
N ARG A 66 -1.50 -41.69 22.79
CA ARG A 66 -2.36 -42.79 22.33
C ARG A 66 -2.39 -42.86 20.81
N VAL A 67 -2.99 -43.90 20.27
CA VAL A 67 -3.26 -44.06 18.83
C VAL A 67 -4.76 -43.94 18.59
N LEU A 68 -5.15 -43.23 17.53
CA LEU A 68 -6.53 -42.96 17.14
C LEU A 68 -6.80 -43.44 15.71
N GLY A 69 -7.94 -44.11 15.50
CA GLY A 69 -8.43 -44.44 14.16
C GLY A 69 -8.95 -43.19 13.41
N PHE A 70 -8.68 -43.11 12.11
CA PHE A 70 -9.07 -42.03 11.22
C PHE A 70 -9.73 -42.54 9.93
N ASP A 71 -10.94 -42.08 9.66
CA ASP A 71 -11.66 -42.39 8.40
C ASP A 71 -11.26 -41.36 7.34
N HIS A 72 -10.39 -41.74 6.39
CA HIS A 72 -9.91 -40.86 5.31
C HIS A 72 -11.02 -40.35 4.38
N ILE A 73 -12.14 -41.08 4.25
CA ILE A 73 -13.26 -40.69 3.40
C ILE A 73 -14.11 -39.64 4.11
N LYS A 74 -14.43 -39.86 5.39
CA LYS A 74 -15.23 -38.93 6.20
C LYS A 74 -14.43 -37.81 6.84
N GLN A 75 -13.10 -37.92 6.82
CA GLN A 75 -12.13 -37.03 7.48
C GLN A 75 -12.44 -36.82 8.97
N GLN A 76 -12.70 -37.91 9.70
CA GLN A 76 -13.09 -37.87 11.10
C GLN A 76 -12.35 -38.92 11.93
N ILE A 77 -12.12 -38.57 13.21
CA ILE A 77 -11.62 -39.53 14.19
C ILE A 77 -12.73 -40.51 14.56
N VAL A 78 -12.38 -41.78 14.58
CA VAL A 78 -13.24 -42.86 15.05
C VAL A 78 -13.08 -42.96 16.58
N ALA A 79 -13.98 -42.31 17.33
CA ALA A 79 -13.83 -42.11 18.77
C ALA A 79 -13.75 -43.40 19.61
N GLU A 80 -14.28 -44.50 19.09
CA GLU A 80 -14.27 -45.83 19.73
C GLU A 80 -13.01 -46.63 19.37
N ASP A 81 -12.20 -46.14 18.42
CA ASP A 81 -11.01 -46.79 17.90
C ASP A 81 -9.76 -46.13 18.47
N VAL A 82 -9.44 -46.52 19.70
CA VAL A 82 -8.32 -45.98 20.48
C VAL A 82 -7.44 -47.13 20.93
N ALA A 83 -6.14 -47.03 20.65
CA ALA A 83 -5.14 -48.01 21.04
C ALA A 83 -3.97 -47.36 21.80
N GLU A 84 -3.20 -48.18 22.51
CA GLU A 84 -1.92 -47.75 23.09
C GLU A 84 -0.85 -47.60 22.00
N ILE A 85 0.16 -46.77 22.25
CA ILE A 85 1.29 -46.61 21.33
C ILE A 85 2.05 -47.94 21.25
N PRO A 86 2.29 -48.48 20.03
CA PRO A 86 3.06 -49.72 19.86
C PRO A 86 4.44 -49.66 20.53
N GLU A 87 4.88 -50.77 21.14
CA GLU A 87 6.14 -50.85 21.89
C GLU A 87 7.37 -50.48 21.04
N ASP A 88 7.34 -50.74 19.74
CA ASP A 88 8.39 -50.41 18.78
C ASP A 88 8.52 -48.91 18.48
N ARG A 89 7.53 -48.10 18.90
CA ARG A 89 7.54 -46.64 18.78
C ARG A 89 7.90 -45.92 20.08
N VAL A 90 8.12 -46.66 21.17
CA VAL A 90 8.61 -46.09 22.42
C VAL A 90 10.11 -45.83 22.28
N THR A 91 10.53 -44.56 22.46
CA THR A 91 11.92 -44.15 22.23
C THR A 91 12.58 -43.57 23.48
N ASP A 92 13.92 -43.63 23.53
CA ASP A 92 14.71 -43.06 24.63
C ASP A 92 14.61 -41.52 24.71
N PHE A 93 14.11 -40.85 23.65
CA PHE A 93 14.01 -39.39 23.52
C PHE A 93 12.61 -38.83 23.88
N GLU A 94 11.78 -39.61 24.58
CA GLU A 94 10.41 -39.20 24.92
C GLU A 94 10.36 -37.95 25.81
N LYS A 95 11.37 -37.73 26.66
CA LYS A 95 11.46 -36.53 27.52
C LYS A 95 11.69 -35.27 26.70
N GLU A 96 12.63 -35.33 25.77
CA GLU A 96 12.97 -34.27 24.82
C GLU A 96 11.76 -33.95 23.93
N ARG A 97 11.07 -34.98 23.43
CA ARG A 97 9.84 -34.84 22.66
C ARG A 97 8.75 -34.10 23.46
N GLN A 98 8.52 -34.48 24.72
CA GLN A 98 7.52 -33.84 25.60
C GLN A 98 7.84 -32.38 25.88
N GLU A 99 9.12 -32.06 26.09
CA GLU A 99 9.60 -30.69 26.27
C GLU A 99 9.29 -29.82 25.04
N VAL A 100 9.69 -30.27 23.84
CA VAL A 100 9.48 -29.54 22.59
C VAL A 100 7.97 -29.39 22.31
N GLN A 101 7.18 -30.44 22.52
CA GLN A 101 5.72 -30.40 22.33
C GLN A 101 5.06 -29.33 23.21
N LYS A 102 5.49 -29.17 24.46
CA LYS A 102 4.97 -28.16 25.39
C LYS A 102 5.35 -26.74 24.97
N ALA A 103 6.61 -26.55 24.54
CA ALA A 103 7.07 -25.26 24.05
C ALA A 103 6.29 -24.84 22.80
N LEU A 104 6.08 -25.78 21.87
CA LEU A 104 5.35 -25.57 20.62
C LEU A 104 3.87 -25.21 20.84
N GLN A 105 3.20 -25.83 21.82
CA GLN A 105 1.83 -25.44 22.18
C GLN A 105 1.75 -23.97 22.62
N SER A 106 2.74 -23.48 23.34
CA SER A 106 2.81 -22.07 23.74
C SER A 106 3.06 -21.18 22.52
N TYR A 107 4.00 -21.56 21.66
CA TYR A 107 4.30 -20.86 20.40
C TYR A 107 3.05 -20.67 19.51
N LEU A 108 2.28 -21.74 19.29
CA LEU A 108 1.04 -21.70 18.51
C LEU A 108 0.03 -20.70 19.06
N GLN A 109 -0.09 -20.60 20.39
CA GLN A 109 -1.07 -19.70 21.00
C GLN A 109 -0.73 -18.21 20.79
N PHE A 110 0.56 -17.88 20.70
CA PHE A 110 1.03 -16.50 20.52
C PHE A 110 1.13 -16.10 19.04
N GLU A 111 1.77 -16.93 18.21
CA GLU A 111 2.06 -16.58 16.81
C GLU A 111 0.88 -16.93 15.89
N TYR A 112 0.11 -17.97 16.21
CA TYR A 112 -1.00 -18.47 15.41
C TYR A 112 -2.35 -18.30 16.13
N MET A 113 -2.68 -17.07 16.53
CA MET A 113 -3.86 -16.67 17.35
C MET A 113 -5.23 -17.20 16.87
N HIS A 114 -5.29 -17.71 15.65
CA HIS A 114 -6.50 -18.11 14.96
C HIS A 114 -6.65 -19.62 14.75
N GLY A 115 -5.77 -20.42 15.34
CA GLY A 115 -5.80 -21.87 15.28
C GLY A 115 -4.71 -22.45 14.37
N GLY A 116 -3.68 -23.02 14.99
CA GLY A 116 -2.71 -23.92 14.36
C GLY A 116 -2.68 -25.24 15.11
N THR A 117 -2.36 -26.33 14.42
CA THR A 117 -2.15 -27.64 15.02
C THR A 117 -0.72 -28.06 14.77
N ALA A 118 -0.04 -28.59 15.79
CA ALA A 118 1.31 -29.07 15.65
C ALA A 118 1.56 -30.32 16.49
N GLY A 119 2.41 -31.20 15.97
CA GLY A 119 2.76 -32.48 16.56
C GLY A 119 4.27 -32.71 16.50
N VAL A 120 4.82 -33.28 17.58
CA VAL A 120 6.22 -33.66 17.70
C VAL A 120 6.33 -35.17 17.74
N TYR A 121 7.11 -35.74 16.82
CA TYR A 121 7.28 -37.17 16.61
C TYR A 121 8.76 -37.54 16.70
N ILE A 122 9.06 -38.80 17.01
CA ILE A 122 10.42 -39.35 16.95
C ILE A 122 10.46 -40.39 15.83
N VAL A 123 11.40 -40.23 14.91
CA VAL A 123 11.65 -41.16 13.79
C VAL A 123 13.10 -41.62 13.87
N GLY A 124 13.32 -42.83 14.36
CA GLY A 124 14.66 -43.35 14.64
C GLY A 124 15.35 -42.52 15.74
N THR A 125 16.40 -41.77 15.37
CA THR A 125 17.14 -40.86 16.28
C THR A 125 16.85 -39.39 16.03
N LYS A 126 15.88 -39.07 15.17
CA LYS A 126 15.50 -37.71 14.80
C LYS A 126 14.19 -37.31 15.45
N LEU A 127 14.12 -36.06 15.88
CA LEU A 127 12.89 -35.41 16.31
C LEU A 127 12.30 -34.65 15.12
N VAL A 128 11.03 -34.89 14.81
CA VAL A 128 10.30 -34.25 13.71
C VAL A 128 9.17 -33.41 14.28
N VAL A 129 9.15 -32.12 13.96
CA VAL A 129 8.09 -31.17 14.31
C VAL A 129 7.29 -30.85 13.06
N ASN A 130 6.01 -31.18 13.08
CA ASN A 130 5.06 -30.80 12.02
C ASN A 130 4.11 -29.73 12.57
N LEU A 131 3.91 -28.66 11.81
CA LEU A 131 2.97 -27.58 12.09
C LEU A 131 2.11 -27.34 10.86
N CYS A 132 0.80 -27.24 11.05
CA CYS A 132 -0.15 -26.88 10.00
C CYS A 132 -1.16 -25.87 10.54
N THR A 133 -1.37 -24.79 9.80
CA THR A 133 -2.51 -23.89 9.99
C THR A 133 -3.20 -23.67 8.65
N GLU A 134 -4.52 -23.59 8.71
CA GLU A 134 -5.36 -23.43 7.55
C GLU A 134 -6.50 -22.47 7.87
N ARG A 135 -6.78 -21.57 6.91
CA ARG A 135 -7.90 -20.65 6.96
C ARG A 135 -8.63 -20.71 5.65
N ILE A 136 -9.94 -20.93 5.73
CA ILE A 136 -10.80 -21.05 4.55
C ILE A 136 -11.99 -20.14 4.76
N ASN A 137 -12.27 -19.29 3.78
CA ASN A 137 -13.46 -18.46 3.74
C ASN A 137 -14.06 -18.48 2.33
N LEU A 138 -14.84 -19.53 2.06
CA LEU A 138 -15.49 -19.74 0.76
C LEU A 138 -16.48 -18.63 0.42
N ARG A 139 -17.12 -17.99 1.41
CA ARG A 139 -18.02 -16.85 1.18
C ARG A 139 -17.30 -15.63 0.62
N ASN A 140 -16.02 -15.48 0.96
CA ASN A 140 -15.15 -14.42 0.47
C ASN A 140 -14.17 -14.93 -0.60
N PHE A 141 -14.43 -16.11 -1.17
CA PHE A 141 -13.69 -16.69 -2.28
C PHE A 141 -12.18 -16.88 -2.04
N TRP A 142 -11.76 -17.23 -0.82
CA TRP A 142 -10.35 -17.51 -0.56
C TRP A 142 -10.10 -18.62 0.46
N GLY A 143 -8.92 -19.23 0.36
CA GLY A 143 -8.36 -20.16 1.33
C GLY A 143 -6.84 -20.06 1.37
N GLY A 144 -6.24 -20.43 2.49
CA GLY A 144 -4.80 -20.42 2.67
C GLY A 144 -4.37 -21.47 3.68
N ARG A 145 -3.21 -22.08 3.42
CA ARG A 145 -2.57 -23.06 4.29
C ARG A 145 -1.09 -22.75 4.44
N TRP A 146 -0.61 -22.89 5.66
CA TRP A 146 0.79 -22.83 6.02
C TRP A 146 1.19 -24.12 6.70
N ASN A 147 2.20 -24.78 6.14
CA ASN A 147 2.76 -26.01 6.66
C ASN A 147 4.24 -25.78 6.94
N SER A 148 4.73 -26.22 8.10
CA SER A 148 6.16 -26.30 8.35
C SER A 148 6.54 -27.65 8.95
N ARG A 149 7.64 -28.22 8.44
CA ARG A 149 8.20 -29.51 8.85
C ARG A 149 9.65 -29.31 9.23
N TRP A 150 10.02 -29.74 10.43
CA TRP A 150 11.37 -29.54 10.98
C TRP A 150 11.93 -30.85 11.50
N GLU A 151 13.09 -31.27 10.99
CA GLU A 151 13.84 -32.41 11.49
C GLU A 151 15.04 -31.95 12.31
N VAL A 152 15.23 -32.57 13.48
CA VAL A 152 16.35 -32.29 14.38
C VAL A 152 17.07 -33.60 14.71
N ASP A 153 18.37 -33.67 14.40
CA ASP A 153 19.20 -34.82 14.76
C ASP A 153 19.69 -34.69 16.20
N LEU A 154 19.19 -35.55 17.09
CA LEU A 154 19.50 -35.53 18.52
C LEU A 154 20.83 -36.21 18.87
N THR A 155 21.51 -36.83 17.90
CA THR A 155 22.76 -37.57 18.13
C THR A 155 24.02 -36.71 18.04
N ALA A 156 23.89 -35.48 17.52
CA ALA A 156 24.98 -34.53 17.33
C ALA A 156 24.82 -33.31 18.25
N ASN A 157 25.95 -32.77 18.74
CA ASN A 157 26.00 -31.46 19.39
C ASN A 157 27.18 -30.67 18.80
N PRO A 158 26.95 -29.58 18.04
CA PRO A 158 25.65 -28.96 17.76
C PRO A 158 24.70 -29.86 16.96
N ALA A 159 23.40 -29.78 17.27
CA ALA A 159 22.38 -30.56 16.59
C ALA A 159 22.00 -29.87 15.28
N LYS A 160 21.89 -30.65 14.20
CA LYS A 160 21.49 -30.13 12.89
C LYS A 160 19.97 -30.07 12.79
N VAL A 161 19.47 -28.92 12.36
CA VAL A 161 18.03 -28.65 12.16
C VAL A 161 17.80 -28.41 10.68
N LYS A 162 16.88 -29.17 10.09
CA LYS A 162 16.43 -28.99 8.70
C LYS A 162 14.94 -28.68 8.70
N GLY A 163 14.58 -27.53 8.14
CA GLY A 163 13.19 -27.06 8.06
C GLY A 163 12.74 -26.93 6.61
N THR A 164 11.48 -27.21 6.36
CA THR A 164 10.79 -26.81 5.13
C THR A 164 9.49 -26.12 5.51
N ILE A 165 9.29 -24.90 5.01
CA ILE A 165 8.06 -24.12 5.17
C ILE A 165 7.37 -24.04 3.81
N GLN A 166 6.07 -24.31 3.76
CA GLN A 166 5.24 -24.25 2.57
C GLN A 166 4.01 -23.38 2.82
N LEU A 167 3.78 -22.43 1.92
CA LEU A 167 2.61 -21.56 1.91
C LEU A 167 1.83 -21.79 0.62
N HIS A 168 0.52 -22.03 0.75
CA HIS A 168 -0.40 -22.07 -0.38
C HIS A 168 -1.61 -21.19 -0.09
N VAL A 169 -1.84 -20.18 -0.95
CA VAL A 169 -3.03 -19.33 -0.91
C VAL A 169 -3.77 -19.45 -2.23
N HIS A 170 -5.09 -19.43 -2.17
CA HIS A 170 -5.97 -19.48 -3.33
C HIS A 170 -7.08 -18.45 -3.19
N TYR A 171 -7.23 -17.57 -4.18
CA TYR A 171 -8.31 -16.60 -4.31
C TYR A 171 -9.03 -16.83 -5.65
N PHE A 172 -10.35 -16.86 -5.63
CA PHE A 172 -11.15 -17.29 -6.78
C PHE A 172 -12.39 -16.43 -7.07
N GLU A 173 -12.42 -15.18 -6.61
CA GLU A 173 -13.48 -14.24 -7.02
C GLU A 173 -13.21 -13.74 -8.44
N ASN A 174 -14.13 -14.02 -9.37
CA ASN A 174 -14.02 -13.58 -10.77
C ASN A 174 -12.71 -13.99 -11.48
N GLY A 175 -12.05 -15.06 -11.02
CA GLY A 175 -10.77 -15.53 -11.51
C GLY A 175 -10.26 -16.74 -10.72
N ASN A 176 -9.02 -17.16 -10.98
CA ASN A 176 -8.35 -18.22 -10.23
C ASN A 176 -6.89 -17.82 -10.01
N LEU A 177 -6.56 -17.37 -8.81
CA LEU A 177 -5.24 -16.85 -8.45
C LEU A 177 -4.67 -17.68 -7.30
N GLN A 178 -3.51 -18.30 -7.52
CA GLN A 178 -2.84 -19.11 -6.50
C GLN A 178 -1.44 -18.58 -6.23
N LEU A 179 -1.08 -18.51 -4.95
CA LEU A 179 0.28 -18.31 -4.48
C LEU A 179 0.77 -19.63 -3.90
N GLN A 180 1.90 -20.12 -4.39
CA GLN A 180 2.61 -21.26 -3.82
C GLN A 180 4.04 -20.82 -3.55
N ASN A 181 4.50 -21.00 -2.31
CA ASN A 181 5.86 -20.68 -1.91
C ASN A 181 6.42 -21.78 -1.00
N SER A 182 7.71 -22.07 -1.14
CA SER A 182 8.42 -23.05 -0.32
C SER A 182 9.79 -22.48 0.05
N LYS A 183 10.20 -22.64 1.31
CA LYS A 183 11.52 -22.25 1.82
C LYS A 183 12.13 -23.42 2.58
N ASP A 184 13.32 -23.83 2.17
CA ASP A 184 14.13 -24.82 2.88
C ASP A 184 15.18 -24.12 3.75
N ILE A 185 15.40 -24.65 4.95
CA ILE A 185 16.28 -24.10 5.98
C ILE A 185 17.18 -25.22 6.48
N GLU A 186 18.47 -24.94 6.64
CA GLU A 186 19.43 -25.84 7.28
C GLU A 186 20.32 -25.04 8.23
N GLU A 187 20.21 -25.33 9.54
CA GLU A 187 20.86 -24.57 10.61
C GLU A 187 21.44 -25.52 11.68
N GLU A 188 22.30 -24.99 12.55
CA GLU A 188 22.88 -25.72 13.68
C GLU A 188 22.45 -25.09 15.01
N ILE A 189 21.95 -25.91 15.94
CA ILE A 189 21.56 -25.45 17.29
C ILE A 189 22.50 -26.01 18.36
N THR A 190 22.90 -25.15 19.29
CA THR A 190 23.63 -25.54 20.49
C THR A 190 22.73 -25.41 21.71
N VAL A 191 22.50 -26.52 22.41
CA VAL A 191 21.68 -26.55 23.63
C VAL A 191 22.58 -26.24 24.83
N GLN A 192 22.43 -25.06 25.40
CA GLN A 192 23.30 -24.58 26.50
C GLN A 192 22.88 -25.09 27.89
N ARG A 193 21.61 -25.49 28.06
CA ARG A 193 21.05 -25.95 29.34
C ARG A 193 20.21 -27.23 29.13
N PRO A 194 20.23 -28.18 30.09
CA PRO A 194 19.25 -29.26 30.12
C PRO A 194 17.84 -28.67 30.16
N GLY A 195 16.92 -29.15 29.31
CA GLY A 195 15.57 -28.59 29.23
C GLY A 195 15.42 -27.32 28.38
N GLY A 196 16.42 -26.99 27.54
CA GLY A 196 16.40 -25.83 26.63
C GLY A 196 16.33 -26.17 25.15
N LEU A 197 16.03 -27.43 24.80
CA LEU A 197 15.94 -27.88 23.41
C LEU A 197 14.73 -27.25 22.71
N GLY A 198 13.58 -27.18 23.40
CA GLY A 198 12.37 -26.57 22.87
C GLY A 198 12.58 -25.10 22.48
N ASP A 199 13.18 -24.30 23.39
CA ASP A 199 13.46 -22.88 23.13
C ASP A 199 14.44 -22.69 21.96
N ALA A 200 15.44 -23.56 21.84
CA ALA A 200 16.44 -23.48 20.77
C ALA A 200 15.83 -23.78 19.38
N ILE A 201 14.97 -24.80 19.28
CA ILE A 201 14.26 -25.15 18.05
C ILE A 201 13.29 -24.03 17.68
N LEU A 202 12.48 -23.56 18.63
CA LEU A 202 11.49 -22.50 18.38
C LEU A 202 12.13 -21.18 17.95
N ARG A 203 13.33 -20.85 18.43
CA ARG A 203 14.06 -19.67 17.96
C ARG A 203 14.37 -19.77 16.47
N VAL A 204 14.93 -20.90 16.03
CA VAL A 204 15.25 -21.14 14.61
C VAL A 204 13.99 -21.16 13.76
N MET A 205 12.92 -21.80 14.24
CA MET A 205 11.62 -21.76 13.57
C MET A 205 11.14 -20.32 13.41
N LYS A 206 11.06 -19.56 14.50
CA LYS A 206 10.56 -18.18 14.48
C LYS A 206 11.38 -17.28 13.56
N GLU A 207 12.71 -17.31 13.66
CA GLU A 207 13.59 -16.52 12.79
C GLU A 207 13.34 -16.86 11.31
N ALA A 208 13.23 -18.14 10.97
CA ALA A 208 12.97 -18.56 9.59
C ALA A 208 11.57 -18.18 9.07
N GLU A 209 10.54 -18.28 9.93
CA GLU A 209 9.16 -17.92 9.63
C GLU A 209 9.00 -16.40 9.48
N ASP A 210 9.56 -15.61 10.40
CA ASP A 210 9.56 -14.13 10.38
C ASP A 210 10.31 -13.61 9.12
N ASP A 211 11.45 -14.22 8.79
CA ASP A 211 12.20 -13.91 7.57
C ASP A 211 11.39 -14.21 6.31
N LEU A 212 10.70 -15.37 6.25
CA LEU A 212 9.88 -15.71 5.10
C LEU A 212 8.72 -14.72 4.94
N GLN A 213 8.04 -14.38 6.03
CA GLN A 213 6.94 -13.43 6.01
C GLN A 213 7.40 -12.05 5.54
N THR A 214 8.48 -11.51 6.11
CA THR A 214 9.01 -10.19 5.74
C THR A 214 9.41 -10.14 4.26
N ASN A 215 10.10 -11.18 3.78
CA ASN A 215 10.48 -11.26 2.36
C ASN A 215 9.27 -11.36 1.42
N LEU A 216 8.21 -12.07 1.82
CA LEU A 216 6.97 -12.13 1.03
C LEU A 216 6.30 -10.75 0.97
N GLU A 217 6.21 -10.04 2.09
CA GLU A 217 5.66 -8.68 2.15
C GLU A 217 6.45 -7.72 1.24
N ASP A 218 7.78 -7.73 1.33
CA ASP A 218 8.66 -6.92 0.48
C ASP A 218 8.52 -7.28 -1.01
N MET A 219 8.47 -8.59 -1.32
CA MET A 219 8.25 -9.06 -2.69
C MET A 219 6.91 -8.52 -3.24
N TYR A 220 5.83 -8.58 -2.48
CA TYR A 220 4.52 -8.09 -2.92
C TYR A 220 4.48 -6.58 -3.12
N ILE A 221 5.17 -5.81 -2.27
CA ILE A 221 5.32 -4.37 -2.43
C ILE A 221 6.04 -4.06 -3.75
N ASN A 222 7.17 -4.74 -4.00
CA ASN A 222 8.02 -4.47 -5.16
C ASN A 222 7.49 -5.05 -6.48
N MET A 223 6.75 -6.16 -6.45
CA MET A 223 6.22 -6.83 -7.65
C MET A 223 5.30 -5.92 -8.47
N SER A 224 4.56 -5.02 -7.81
CA SER A 224 3.69 -4.03 -8.46
C SER A 224 4.47 -2.96 -9.23
N GLU A 225 5.68 -2.64 -8.78
CA GLU A 225 6.52 -1.58 -9.32
C GLU A 225 7.50 -2.09 -10.38
N GLU A 226 8.03 -3.30 -10.20
CA GLU A 226 9.03 -3.88 -11.09
C GLU A 226 8.39 -4.85 -12.08
N THR A 227 7.98 -6.03 -11.61
CA THR A 227 7.58 -7.15 -12.47
C THR A 227 6.29 -6.87 -13.26
N PHE A 228 5.25 -6.36 -12.61
CA PHE A 228 3.97 -6.13 -13.29
C PHE A 228 4.03 -4.97 -14.29
N LYS A 229 4.82 -3.92 -14.01
CA LYS A 229 5.02 -2.81 -14.97
C LYS A 229 5.78 -3.25 -16.22
N GLU A 230 6.74 -4.16 -16.09
CA GLU A 230 7.44 -4.75 -17.23
C GLU A 230 6.52 -5.64 -18.08
N MET A 231 5.66 -6.45 -17.43
CA MET A 231 4.73 -7.32 -18.14
C MET A 231 3.67 -6.53 -18.92
N ARG A 232 3.07 -5.52 -18.29
CA ARG A 232 2.06 -4.68 -18.94
C ARG A 232 2.05 -3.29 -18.32
N ARG A 233 2.43 -2.30 -19.12
CA ARG A 233 2.28 -0.90 -18.73
C ARG A 233 0.80 -0.58 -18.52
N VAL A 234 0.51 0.16 -17.45
CA VAL A 234 -0.84 0.65 -17.13
C VAL A 234 -1.33 1.63 -18.20
N MET A 235 -0.41 2.39 -18.82
CA MET A 235 -0.68 3.27 -19.96
C MET A 235 0.10 2.80 -21.20
N PRO A 236 -0.45 2.94 -22.41
CA PRO A 236 0.29 2.66 -23.63
C PRO A 236 1.58 3.50 -23.70
N GLY A 237 2.62 2.98 -24.35
CA GLY A 237 3.85 3.74 -24.57
C GLY A 237 3.56 5.03 -25.34
N PHE A 238 4.27 6.10 -24.99
CA PHE A 238 4.20 7.36 -25.73
C PHE A 238 4.56 7.12 -27.20
N ALA A 239 3.75 7.63 -28.13
CA ALA A 239 3.98 7.46 -29.56
C ALA A 239 5.29 8.14 -30.01
N HIS A 240 5.65 9.25 -29.35
CA HIS A 240 6.81 10.07 -29.64
C HIS A 240 7.48 10.54 -28.34
N ALA A 241 8.80 10.71 -28.40
CA ALA A 241 9.60 11.39 -27.39
C ALA A 241 10.53 12.37 -28.12
N TYR A 242 10.69 13.57 -27.56
CA TYR A 242 11.44 14.65 -28.18
C TYR A 242 12.72 14.93 -27.40
N GLY A 243 13.77 15.38 -28.09
CA GLY A 243 15.06 15.71 -27.48
C GLY A 243 15.10 17.10 -26.84
N SER A 244 14.16 17.98 -27.19
CA SER A 244 14.03 19.32 -26.60
C SER A 244 12.57 19.80 -26.54
N TYR A 245 12.31 20.85 -25.77
CA TYR A 245 10.96 21.44 -25.67
C TYR A 245 10.54 22.16 -26.95
N GLU A 246 11.50 22.72 -27.69
CA GLU A 246 11.27 23.34 -28.99
C GLU A 246 10.78 22.31 -30.00
N GLU A 247 11.45 21.16 -30.09
CA GLU A 247 11.05 20.08 -31.00
C GLU A 247 9.61 19.60 -30.70
N LEU A 248 9.27 19.43 -29.41
CA LEU A 248 7.90 19.13 -28.97
C LEU A 248 6.90 20.21 -29.41
N CYS A 249 7.26 21.49 -29.28
CA CYS A 249 6.37 22.61 -29.63
C CYS A 249 6.27 22.83 -31.15
N GLU A 250 7.25 22.39 -31.93
CA GLU A 250 7.23 22.47 -33.39
C GLU A 250 6.37 21.37 -34.05
N ASP A 251 6.15 20.25 -33.35
CA ASP A 251 5.33 19.15 -33.87
C ASP A 251 3.88 19.60 -34.13
N ARG A 252 3.39 19.34 -35.33
CA ARG A 252 2.05 19.74 -35.77
C ARG A 252 0.94 18.85 -35.20
N ASP A 253 1.26 17.64 -34.76
CA ASP A 253 0.32 16.69 -34.20
C ASP A 253 0.09 16.92 -32.69
N VAL A 254 0.80 17.88 -32.09
CA VAL A 254 0.61 18.32 -30.70
C VAL A 254 -0.29 19.55 -30.65
N ASP A 255 -1.48 19.44 -30.07
CA ASP A 255 -2.40 20.59 -29.91
C ASP A 255 -2.26 21.27 -28.53
N VAL A 256 -1.99 20.48 -27.49
CA VAL A 256 -1.97 20.91 -26.08
C VAL A 256 -0.69 20.44 -25.42
N VAL A 257 -0.05 21.33 -24.66
CA VAL A 257 1.14 21.03 -23.84
C VAL A 257 0.76 21.13 -22.37
N TYR A 258 0.98 20.03 -21.63
CA TYR A 258 0.90 20.02 -20.17
C TYR A 258 2.30 20.22 -19.58
N ILE A 259 2.49 21.30 -18.82
CA ILE A 259 3.76 21.66 -18.20
C ILE A 259 3.75 21.21 -16.73
N ALA A 260 4.48 20.14 -16.44
CA ALA A 260 4.60 19.55 -15.09
C ALA A 260 6.03 19.66 -14.52
N THR A 261 6.81 20.62 -15.01
CA THR A 261 8.16 20.88 -14.52
C THR A 261 8.15 21.67 -13.20
N ILE A 262 9.31 22.08 -12.72
CA ILE A 262 9.40 23.01 -11.58
C ILE A 262 8.97 24.43 -12.02
N HIS A 263 8.30 25.16 -11.14
CA HIS A 263 7.68 26.46 -11.46
C HIS A 263 8.66 27.58 -11.80
N LEU A 264 9.94 27.43 -11.48
CA LEU A 264 11.01 28.34 -11.91
C LEU A 264 11.09 28.52 -13.44
N VAL A 265 10.75 27.47 -14.20
CA VAL A 265 10.87 27.47 -15.67
C VAL A 265 9.52 27.58 -16.39
N HIS A 266 8.41 27.66 -15.65
CA HIS A 266 7.07 27.72 -16.25
C HIS A 266 6.91 28.93 -17.18
N PHE A 267 7.38 30.11 -16.77
CA PHE A 267 7.24 31.32 -17.59
C PHE A 267 7.84 31.15 -18.99
N GLU A 268 9.06 30.61 -19.07
CA GLU A 268 9.77 30.38 -20.34
C GLU A 268 9.06 29.31 -21.19
N GLN A 269 8.63 28.21 -20.56
CA GLN A 269 7.98 27.10 -21.26
C GLN A 269 6.56 27.44 -21.73
N ILE A 270 5.76 28.14 -20.92
CA ILE A 270 4.45 28.65 -21.32
C ILE A 270 4.62 29.59 -22.52
N THR A 271 5.57 30.51 -22.45
CA THR A 271 5.86 31.45 -23.54
C THR A 271 6.28 30.72 -24.82
N LEU A 272 7.12 29.68 -24.70
CA LEU A 272 7.53 28.85 -25.83
C LEU A 272 6.33 28.15 -26.49
N ALA A 273 5.51 27.46 -25.71
CA ALA A 273 4.36 26.70 -26.20
C ALA A 273 3.31 27.63 -26.85
N LEU A 274 2.95 28.74 -26.18
CA LEU A 274 1.99 29.71 -26.73
C LEU A 274 2.50 30.37 -28.02
N ASN A 275 3.80 30.63 -28.14
CA ASN A 275 4.35 31.20 -29.36
C ASN A 275 4.30 30.24 -30.55
N HIS A 276 4.37 28.93 -30.30
CA HIS A 276 4.19 27.87 -31.28
C HIS A 276 2.71 27.51 -31.53
N GLY A 277 1.77 28.27 -30.98
CA GLY A 277 0.34 28.06 -31.23
C GLY A 277 -0.27 26.93 -30.40
N LYS A 278 0.38 26.48 -29.32
CA LYS A 278 -0.10 25.38 -28.48
C LYS A 278 -0.98 25.87 -27.35
N HIS A 279 -2.04 25.13 -27.05
CA HIS A 279 -2.80 25.31 -25.81
C HIS A 279 -1.96 24.84 -24.62
N VAL A 280 -2.11 25.48 -23.46
CA VAL A 280 -1.26 25.21 -22.29
C VAL A 280 -2.09 24.93 -21.04
N LEU A 281 -1.81 23.80 -20.40
CA LEU A 281 -2.14 23.52 -19.00
C LEU A 281 -0.82 23.49 -18.24
N VAL A 282 -0.67 24.23 -17.15
CA VAL A 282 0.60 24.32 -16.43
C VAL A 282 0.41 24.15 -14.94
N GLU A 283 1.24 23.33 -14.32
CA GLU A 283 1.22 23.09 -12.88
C GLU A 283 1.38 24.37 -12.06
N LYS A 284 0.81 24.34 -10.85
CA LYS A 284 0.85 25.49 -9.94
C LYS A 284 2.19 25.63 -9.20
N PRO A 285 2.65 26.87 -8.91
CA PRO A 285 2.08 28.12 -9.41
C PRO A 285 2.40 28.32 -10.89
N MET A 286 1.50 28.99 -11.62
CA MET A 286 1.62 29.22 -13.06
C MET A 286 2.96 29.89 -13.42
N THR A 287 3.37 30.88 -12.62
CA THR A 287 4.68 31.53 -12.74
C THR A 287 5.18 31.99 -11.36
N MET A 288 6.36 32.58 -11.29
CA MET A 288 6.98 33.00 -10.03
C MET A 288 6.35 34.24 -9.39
N ASN A 289 5.68 35.09 -10.17
CA ASN A 289 5.11 36.35 -9.67
C ASN A 289 4.00 36.90 -10.58
N ALA A 290 3.27 37.91 -10.10
CA ALA A 290 2.14 38.50 -10.82
C ALA A 290 2.55 39.14 -12.15
N LYS A 291 3.77 39.67 -12.28
CA LYS A 291 4.27 40.28 -13.51
C LYS A 291 4.44 39.25 -14.63
N GLN A 292 5.05 38.11 -14.31
CA GLN A 292 5.17 36.98 -15.23
C GLN A 292 3.79 36.40 -15.59
N THR A 293 2.93 36.18 -14.59
CA THR A 293 1.55 35.69 -14.82
C THR A 293 0.78 36.64 -15.76
N ALA A 294 0.83 37.95 -15.52
CA ALA A 294 0.16 38.92 -16.39
C ALA A 294 0.65 38.84 -17.84
N SER A 295 1.96 38.63 -18.04
CA SER A 295 2.57 38.57 -19.36
C SER A 295 2.11 37.33 -20.15
N VAL A 296 2.05 36.14 -19.52
CA VAL A 296 1.61 34.92 -20.20
C VAL A 296 0.10 34.89 -20.42
N VAL A 297 -0.69 35.47 -19.51
CA VAL A 297 -2.14 35.62 -19.68
C VAL A 297 -2.46 36.52 -20.89
N GLU A 298 -1.76 37.65 -21.01
CA GLU A 298 -1.94 38.55 -22.16
C GLU A 298 -1.47 37.91 -23.48
N LEU A 299 -0.37 37.15 -23.44
CA LEU A 299 0.11 36.39 -24.59
C LEU A 299 -0.92 35.36 -25.07
N ALA A 300 -1.48 34.58 -24.14
CA ALA A 300 -2.52 33.58 -24.46
C ALA A 300 -3.77 34.24 -25.09
N LYS A 301 -4.22 35.38 -24.53
CA LYS A 301 -5.33 36.17 -25.09
C LYS A 301 -5.03 36.68 -26.49
N THR A 302 -3.85 37.27 -26.69
CA THR A 302 -3.42 37.80 -27.99
C THR A 302 -3.35 36.70 -29.05
N LYS A 303 -2.83 35.52 -28.67
CA LYS A 303 -2.71 34.35 -29.55
C LYS A 303 -4.03 33.60 -29.72
N LYS A 304 -5.05 33.91 -28.90
CA LYS A 304 -6.32 33.18 -28.81
C LYS A 304 -6.12 31.69 -28.52
N LEU A 305 -5.28 31.40 -27.52
CA LEU A 305 -4.98 30.05 -27.07
C LEU A 305 -5.48 29.83 -25.66
N PHE A 306 -5.94 28.60 -25.40
CA PHE A 306 -6.25 28.15 -24.07
C PHE A 306 -5.03 28.20 -23.15
N LEU A 307 -5.21 28.75 -21.94
CA LEU A 307 -4.24 28.73 -20.85
C LEU A 307 -4.98 28.45 -19.54
N MET A 308 -4.48 27.52 -18.73
CA MET A 308 -5.01 27.24 -17.39
C MET A 308 -3.88 26.85 -16.43
N GLU A 309 -3.97 27.31 -15.19
CA GLU A 309 -3.11 26.84 -14.09
C GLU A 309 -3.73 25.60 -13.42
N GLY A 310 -2.88 24.62 -13.14
CA GLY A 310 -3.21 23.29 -12.60
C GLY A 310 -3.60 23.34 -11.13
N VAL A 311 -4.81 23.83 -10.85
CA VAL A 311 -5.41 23.83 -9.51
C VAL A 311 -6.58 22.84 -9.49
N TRP A 312 -6.22 21.56 -9.56
CA TRP A 312 -7.14 20.42 -9.60
C TRP A 312 -8.27 20.46 -8.58
N THR A 313 -8.02 21.01 -7.38
CA THR A 313 -9.04 21.14 -6.33
C THR A 313 -10.27 21.90 -6.80
N ARG A 314 -10.14 22.88 -7.71
CA ARG A 314 -11.26 23.67 -8.26
C ARG A 314 -12.20 22.87 -9.15
N CYS A 315 -11.71 21.75 -9.69
CA CYS A 315 -12.43 20.87 -10.60
C CYS A 315 -13.23 19.78 -9.88
N PHE A 316 -13.16 19.68 -8.55
CA PHE A 316 -13.88 18.66 -7.80
C PHE A 316 -15.40 18.73 -8.01
N PRO A 317 -16.09 17.59 -8.22
CA PRO A 317 -17.54 17.57 -8.41
C PRO A 317 -18.32 18.23 -7.27
N PHE A 318 -17.89 18.04 -6.02
CA PHE A 318 -18.57 18.65 -4.88
C PHE A 318 -18.43 20.18 -4.86
N LEU A 319 -17.38 20.76 -5.44
CA LEU A 319 -17.27 22.22 -5.55
C LEU A 319 -18.27 22.81 -6.54
N LYS A 320 -18.76 22.03 -7.51
CA LYS A 320 -19.90 22.45 -8.34
C LYS A 320 -21.14 22.67 -7.47
N PHE A 321 -21.39 21.77 -6.52
CA PHE A 321 -22.48 21.90 -5.56
C PHE A 321 -22.27 23.09 -4.61
N VAL A 322 -21.06 23.31 -4.11
CA VAL A 322 -20.74 24.48 -3.26
C VAL A 322 -21.01 25.79 -4.03
N ARG A 323 -20.53 25.90 -5.27
CA ARG A 323 -20.79 27.08 -6.13
C ARG A 323 -22.29 27.27 -6.37
N GLN A 324 -23.03 26.19 -6.61
CA GLN A 324 -24.48 26.24 -6.76
C GLN A 324 -25.16 26.81 -5.51
N LEU A 325 -24.86 26.26 -4.32
CA LEU A 325 -25.42 26.74 -3.04
C LEU A 325 -25.13 28.23 -2.79
N LEU A 326 -23.93 28.68 -3.14
CA LEU A 326 -23.54 30.09 -3.06
C LEU A 326 -24.35 30.95 -4.03
N SER A 327 -24.46 30.53 -5.30
CA SER A 327 -25.17 31.27 -6.34
C SER A 327 -26.68 31.36 -6.11
N GLU A 328 -27.28 30.33 -5.50
CA GLU A 328 -28.71 30.28 -5.17
C GLU A 328 -29.04 31.04 -3.88
N GLY A 329 -28.02 31.47 -3.12
CA GLY A 329 -28.19 32.14 -1.84
C GLY A 329 -28.70 31.22 -0.72
N ASN A 330 -28.52 29.89 -0.86
CA ASN A 330 -29.08 28.91 0.07
C ASN A 330 -28.50 29.00 1.49
N ILE A 331 -27.30 29.56 1.64
CA ILE A 331 -26.65 29.80 2.94
C ILE A 331 -26.72 31.26 3.39
N GLY A 332 -27.43 32.12 2.65
CA GLY A 332 -27.46 33.57 2.85
C GLY A 332 -26.16 34.26 2.45
N ASP A 333 -25.96 35.48 2.95
CA ASP A 333 -24.74 36.24 2.71
C ASP A 333 -23.56 35.62 3.46
N VAL A 334 -22.52 35.24 2.71
CA VAL A 334 -21.29 34.72 3.32
C VAL A 334 -20.56 35.88 3.99
N HIS A 335 -20.34 35.77 5.31
CA HIS A 335 -19.58 36.77 6.06
C HIS A 335 -18.15 36.36 6.37
N HIS A 336 -17.83 35.05 6.31
CA HIS A 336 -16.51 34.54 6.69
C HIS A 336 -16.19 33.24 5.95
N VAL A 337 -14.95 33.13 5.47
CA VAL A 337 -14.38 31.92 4.89
C VAL A 337 -13.03 31.69 5.56
N HIS A 338 -12.79 30.44 5.95
CA HIS A 338 -11.52 30.02 6.52
C HIS A 338 -10.98 28.85 5.70
N GLY A 339 -9.74 28.97 5.24
CA GLY A 339 -9.00 27.92 4.56
C GLY A 339 -7.64 27.75 5.22
N ASP A 340 -7.31 26.52 5.58
CA ASP A 340 -6.02 26.13 6.13
C ASP A 340 -5.49 24.93 5.34
N ILE A 341 -4.19 24.94 5.07
CA ILE A 341 -3.50 23.76 4.56
C ILE A 341 -2.14 23.65 5.26
N GLY A 342 -1.91 22.50 5.88
CA GLY A 342 -0.66 22.16 6.54
C GLY A 342 -0.24 20.75 6.15
N ILE A 343 1.04 20.58 5.81
CA ILE A 343 1.59 19.28 5.44
C ILE A 343 2.87 19.01 6.24
N PRO A 344 3.01 17.87 6.94
CA PRO A 344 4.22 17.55 7.72
C PRO A 344 5.37 17.14 6.79
N TYR A 345 6.03 18.13 6.17
CA TYR A 345 6.82 17.92 4.95
C TYR A 345 8.29 18.36 5.03
N VAL A 346 8.99 18.10 6.14
CA VAL A 346 10.46 18.20 6.10
C VAL A 346 11.08 16.84 6.43
N ASN A 347 11.47 16.13 5.37
CA ASN A 347 12.35 14.97 5.42
C ASN A 347 13.44 15.12 4.36
N SER A 348 14.38 14.19 4.33
CA SER A 348 15.53 14.23 3.40
C SER A 348 15.14 14.22 1.92
N LYS A 349 13.91 13.81 1.57
CA LYS A 349 13.43 13.71 0.18
C LYS A 349 12.82 15.01 -0.37
N ASN A 350 12.37 15.93 0.49
CA ASN A 350 11.65 17.15 0.08
C ASN A 350 12.25 18.45 0.64
N GLU A 351 13.35 18.38 1.42
CA GLU A 351 14.07 19.53 1.96
C GLU A 351 14.45 20.57 0.88
N ALA A 352 14.75 20.12 -0.34
CA ALA A 352 15.10 20.99 -1.46
C ALA A 352 13.96 21.96 -1.86
N ASN A 353 12.69 21.59 -1.63
CA ASN A 353 11.50 22.41 -1.93
C ASN A 353 11.32 23.57 -0.92
N PHE A 354 12.14 23.62 0.13
CA PHE A 354 12.11 24.70 1.12
C PHE A 354 13.36 25.58 1.09
N ARG A 355 14.24 25.36 0.10
CA ARG A 355 15.42 26.21 -0.12
C ARG A 355 14.99 27.46 -0.88
N SER A 356 15.46 28.63 -0.47
CA SER A 356 15.18 29.88 -1.21
C SER A 356 15.58 29.81 -2.68
N SER A 357 16.62 29.02 -3.01
CA SER A 357 17.12 28.83 -4.37
C SER A 357 16.17 28.06 -5.30
N SER A 358 15.27 27.23 -4.77
CA SER A 358 14.30 26.50 -5.61
C SER A 358 13.08 27.36 -5.97
N GLY A 359 12.99 28.59 -5.46
CA GLY A 359 11.83 29.45 -5.67
C GLY A 359 10.55 28.91 -5.05
N ASP A 360 10.64 27.85 -4.25
CA ASP A 360 9.52 27.15 -3.65
C ASP A 360 9.36 27.55 -2.16
N GLY A 361 8.28 27.12 -1.53
CA GLY A 361 7.95 27.42 -0.14
C GLY A 361 6.47 27.22 0.15
N ALA A 362 6.07 27.31 1.43
CA ALA A 362 4.69 27.02 1.83
C ALA A 362 3.65 27.86 1.06
N LEU A 363 3.93 29.14 0.80
CA LEU A 363 2.99 30.02 0.12
C LEU A 363 2.81 29.68 -1.37
N LEU A 364 3.89 29.62 -2.14
CA LEU A 364 3.82 29.30 -3.58
C LEU A 364 3.46 27.84 -3.83
N GLY A 365 3.96 26.92 -2.99
CA GLY A 365 3.76 25.49 -3.14
C GLY A 365 2.34 25.03 -2.79
N ILE A 366 1.80 25.46 -1.65
CA ILE A 366 0.51 24.96 -1.13
C ILE A 366 -0.47 26.06 -0.74
N GLY A 367 -0.01 27.28 -0.45
CA GLY A 367 -0.84 28.42 -0.07
C GLY A 367 -1.81 28.88 -1.16
N ILE A 368 -1.55 28.52 -2.42
CA ILE A 368 -2.49 28.75 -3.53
C ILE A 368 -3.84 28.05 -3.31
N TYR A 369 -3.89 26.87 -2.69
CA TYR A 369 -5.15 26.14 -2.51
C TYR A 369 -6.17 26.86 -1.61
N PRO A 370 -5.82 27.29 -0.38
CA PRO A 370 -6.74 28.07 0.43
C PRO A 370 -7.06 29.43 -0.19
N LEU A 371 -6.09 30.08 -0.87
CA LEU A 371 -6.37 31.34 -1.58
C LEU A 371 -7.40 31.13 -2.69
N SER A 372 -7.24 30.10 -3.51
CA SER A 372 -8.16 29.71 -4.59
C SER A 372 -9.57 29.37 -4.08
N PHE A 373 -9.66 28.77 -2.89
CA PHE A 373 -10.95 28.53 -2.25
C PHE A 373 -11.61 29.82 -1.75
N VAL A 374 -10.83 30.73 -1.15
CA VAL A 374 -11.35 32.03 -0.67
C VAL A 374 -11.81 32.90 -1.85
N THR A 375 -11.04 32.95 -2.94
CA THR A 375 -11.41 33.71 -4.15
C THR A 375 -12.63 33.15 -4.85
N MET A 376 -12.84 31.84 -4.82
CA MET A 376 -14.08 31.24 -5.31
C MET A 376 -15.32 31.80 -4.59
N VAL A 377 -15.22 32.09 -3.30
CA VAL A 377 -16.37 32.49 -2.47
C VAL A 377 -16.57 34.01 -2.48
N PHE A 378 -15.49 34.79 -2.31
CA PHE A 378 -15.56 36.26 -2.19
C PHE A 378 -15.15 37.03 -3.44
N GLY A 379 -14.69 36.33 -4.49
CA GLY A 379 -14.09 36.96 -5.66
C GLY A 379 -12.65 37.40 -5.42
N THR A 380 -12.13 38.19 -6.36
CA THR A 380 -10.70 38.51 -6.49
C THR A 380 -10.35 39.96 -6.13
N GLU A 381 -11.25 40.70 -5.49
CA GLU A 381 -11.07 42.13 -5.16
C GLU A 381 -11.12 42.38 -3.64
N PRO A 382 -10.10 41.96 -2.88
CA PRO A 382 -10.05 42.23 -1.45
C PRO A 382 -9.85 43.72 -1.18
N LEU A 383 -10.55 44.26 -0.18
CA LEU A 383 -10.35 45.64 0.28
C LEU A 383 -9.02 45.83 1.01
N LYS A 384 -8.53 44.78 1.67
CA LYS A 384 -7.30 44.79 2.47
C LYS A 384 -6.77 43.38 2.64
N ILE A 385 -5.46 43.21 2.44
CA ILE A 385 -4.74 41.99 2.81
C ILE A 385 -3.94 42.29 4.09
N THR A 386 -3.92 41.35 5.02
CA THR A 386 -3.13 41.46 6.26
C THR A 386 -2.40 40.15 6.47
N THR A 387 -1.08 40.22 6.53
CA THR A 387 -0.21 39.07 6.67
C THR A 387 0.40 39.04 8.05
N THR A 388 0.32 37.90 8.72
CA THR A 388 1.02 37.65 9.98
C THR A 388 1.75 36.32 9.91
N GLY A 389 3.06 36.34 10.09
CA GLY A 389 3.87 35.15 10.27
C GLY A 389 4.27 34.99 11.73
N LYS A 390 4.20 33.78 12.27
CA LYS A 390 4.78 33.44 13.57
C LYS A 390 5.62 32.18 13.42
N THR A 391 6.91 32.28 13.69
CA THR A 391 7.75 31.11 13.94
C THR A 391 7.52 30.70 15.39
N SER A 392 6.52 29.86 15.66
CA SER A 392 6.31 29.39 17.03
C SER A 392 7.34 28.33 17.35
N SER A 393 8.36 28.71 18.11
CA SER A 393 9.13 27.79 18.96
C SER A 393 8.54 27.76 20.37
N GLU A 394 7.95 28.87 20.82
CA GLU A 394 7.51 29.09 22.19
C GLU A 394 6.19 29.89 22.23
N VAL A 395 5.22 29.41 23.00
CA VAL A 395 3.97 30.13 23.35
C VAL A 395 3.99 30.44 24.83
N THR A 396 3.99 31.72 25.17
CA THR A 396 3.96 32.19 26.56
C THR A 396 2.58 32.75 26.88
N VAL A 397 1.85 32.09 27.77
CA VAL A 397 0.56 32.53 28.28
C VAL A 397 0.79 33.25 29.61
N THR A 398 0.55 34.56 29.66
CA THR A 398 0.61 35.33 30.92
C THR A 398 -0.81 35.66 31.37
N GLN A 399 -1.20 35.11 32.52
CA GLN A 399 -2.44 35.42 33.21
C GLN A 399 -2.18 36.48 34.28
N PHE A 400 -2.96 37.55 34.27
CA PHE A 400 -2.96 38.57 35.31
C PHE A 400 -4.02 38.20 36.33
N LEU A 401 -3.62 38.04 37.59
CA LEU A 401 -4.50 37.68 38.70
C LEU A 401 -5.09 38.94 39.35
N GLU A 402 -6.23 38.78 40.04
CA GLU A 402 -6.95 39.89 40.67
C GLU A 402 -6.13 40.62 41.75
N ASP A 403 -5.09 39.97 42.31
CA ASP A 403 -4.16 40.56 43.28
C ASP A 403 -3.04 41.41 42.63
N GLY A 404 -3.09 41.57 41.31
CA GLY A 404 -2.11 42.33 40.53
C GLY A 404 -0.84 41.55 40.19
N THR A 405 -0.74 40.28 40.59
CA THR A 405 0.39 39.41 40.24
C THR A 405 0.19 38.76 38.86
N GLN A 406 1.30 38.34 38.25
CA GLN A 406 1.30 37.68 36.93
C GLN A 406 1.74 36.24 37.07
N GLN A 407 0.96 35.32 36.49
CA GLN A 407 1.35 33.93 36.32
C GLN A 407 1.65 33.67 34.85
N THR A 408 2.90 33.32 34.56
CA THR A 408 3.35 33.03 33.19
C THR A 408 3.57 31.53 33.01
N LYS A 409 2.90 30.95 32.01
CA LYS A 409 3.09 29.58 31.57
C LYS A 409 3.68 29.58 30.16
N THR A 410 4.93 29.15 30.05
CA THR A 410 5.59 28.91 28.79
C THR A 410 5.32 27.48 28.31
N MET A 411 4.85 27.34 27.07
CA MET A 411 4.65 26.08 26.37
C MET A 411 5.58 26.06 25.16
N GLN A 412 6.48 25.09 25.10
CA GLN A 412 7.36 24.88 23.96
C GLN A 412 6.67 23.93 22.98
N PHE A 413 6.65 24.30 21.69
CA PHE A 413 6.12 23.48 20.61
C PHE A 413 7.27 23.15 19.66
N PRO A 414 8.21 22.28 20.07
CA PRO A 414 9.27 21.83 19.17
C PRO A 414 8.62 21.22 17.94
N TRP A 415 9.23 21.46 16.77
CA TRP A 415 8.75 20.86 15.52
C TRP A 415 8.61 19.35 15.74
N PRO A 416 7.43 18.74 15.51
CA PRO A 416 7.30 17.31 15.68
C PRO A 416 8.29 16.66 14.73
N THR A 417 9.26 15.91 15.30
CA THR A 417 10.09 15.03 14.48
C THR A 417 9.11 14.01 13.90
N PRO A 418 8.98 13.89 12.57
CA PRO A 418 8.05 12.94 11.98
C PRO A 418 8.34 11.57 12.58
N SER A 419 7.31 10.90 13.10
CA SER A 419 7.48 9.52 13.57
C SER A 419 8.02 8.70 12.40
N THR A 420 9.08 7.91 12.62
CA THR A 420 9.59 6.96 11.63
C THR A 420 8.55 5.90 11.25
N ASN A 421 7.48 5.78 12.05
CA ASN A 421 6.31 4.92 11.84
C ASN A 421 5.13 5.64 11.17
N ILE A 422 5.31 6.86 10.63
CA ILE A 422 4.33 7.38 9.68
C ILE A 422 4.61 6.72 8.33
N ALA A 423 4.22 5.45 8.23
CA ALA A 423 3.78 4.89 6.96
C ALA A 423 2.46 5.59 6.62
N THR A 424 2.50 6.88 6.28
CA THR A 424 1.44 7.48 5.48
C THR A 424 1.79 7.11 4.05
N PRO A 425 1.01 6.24 3.40
CA PRO A 425 1.03 6.22 1.96
C PRO A 425 0.65 7.64 1.51
N PHE A 426 1.48 8.25 0.66
CA PHE A 426 1.01 9.21 -0.33
C PHE A 426 1.02 8.50 -1.70
N ASN A 427 0.08 8.55 -2.65
CA ASN A 427 -1.32 8.98 -2.83
C ASN A 427 -1.64 8.64 -4.32
N TYR A 428 -2.69 7.93 -4.75
CA TYR A 428 -3.90 7.52 -4.06
C TYR A 428 -4.81 6.64 -4.96
N PRO A 429 -5.51 5.65 -4.40
CA PRO A 429 -6.96 5.52 -4.60
C PRO A 429 -7.63 6.83 -4.11
N GLY A 430 -8.26 7.62 -5.00
CA GLY A 430 -8.54 9.05 -4.80
C GLY A 430 -7.93 9.98 -5.87
N SER A 431 -7.03 9.47 -6.73
CA SER A 431 -6.45 10.22 -7.87
C SER A 431 -7.41 10.47 -9.03
N GLU A 432 -8.67 10.01 -8.95
CA GLU A 432 -9.76 10.40 -9.86
C GLU A 432 -9.94 11.93 -9.90
N ALA A 433 -9.44 12.61 -8.88
CA ALA A 433 -9.54 14.02 -8.73
C ALA A 433 -8.79 14.84 -9.81
N LEU A 434 -7.61 14.38 -10.29
CA LEU A 434 -6.92 14.98 -11.45
C LEU A 434 -7.66 14.67 -12.77
N VAL A 435 -8.41 13.56 -12.81
CA VAL A 435 -9.26 13.24 -13.97
C VAL A 435 -10.31 14.33 -14.16
N TYR A 436 -10.87 14.91 -13.10
CA TYR A 436 -11.81 16.03 -13.24
C TYR A 436 -11.17 17.29 -13.81
N GLU A 437 -9.89 17.56 -13.51
CA GLU A 437 -9.16 18.66 -14.14
C GLU A 437 -8.94 18.37 -15.62
N ALA A 438 -8.43 17.18 -15.95
CA ALA A 438 -8.23 16.75 -17.33
C ALA A 438 -9.54 16.77 -18.13
N GLU A 439 -10.66 16.31 -17.56
CA GLU A 439 -11.99 16.36 -18.16
C GLU A 439 -12.48 17.80 -18.38
N THR A 440 -12.27 18.67 -17.39
CA THR A 440 -12.67 20.09 -17.46
C THR A 440 -11.89 20.80 -18.58
N VAL A 441 -10.58 20.60 -18.62
CA VAL A 441 -9.68 21.14 -19.66
C VAL A 441 -10.04 20.58 -21.04
N THR A 442 -10.22 19.26 -21.15
CA THR A 442 -10.60 18.60 -22.42
C THR A 442 -11.94 19.12 -22.93
N LYS A 443 -12.93 19.29 -22.05
CA LYS A 443 -14.24 19.84 -22.41
C LYS A 443 -14.14 21.29 -22.88
N ALA A 444 -13.36 22.13 -22.18
CA ALA A 444 -13.18 23.53 -22.53
C ALA A 444 -12.51 23.66 -23.92
N ILE A 445 -11.38 22.99 -24.13
CA ILE A 445 -10.66 22.98 -25.40
C ILE A 445 -11.52 22.39 -26.52
N GLY A 446 -12.17 21.25 -26.29
CA GLY A 446 -13.05 20.60 -27.27
C GLY A 446 -14.28 21.43 -27.64
N SER A 447 -14.70 22.36 -26.78
CA SER A 447 -15.77 23.33 -27.04
C SER A 447 -15.27 24.64 -27.64
N GLY A 448 -13.98 24.77 -27.94
CA GLY A 448 -13.36 25.98 -28.48
C GLY A 448 -13.24 27.13 -27.48
N GLN A 449 -13.32 26.85 -26.18
CA GLN A 449 -13.13 27.85 -25.13
C GLN A 449 -11.64 28.16 -24.94
N LEU A 450 -11.33 29.41 -24.62
CA LEU A 450 -9.94 29.86 -24.35
C LEU A 450 -9.58 29.81 -22.86
N GLN A 451 -10.53 29.45 -22.01
CA GLN A 451 -10.38 29.31 -20.57
C GLN A 451 -11.52 28.47 -20.00
N CYS A 452 -11.29 27.86 -18.84
CA CYS A 452 -12.34 27.20 -18.07
C CYS A 452 -13.08 28.23 -17.20
N GLU A 453 -14.40 28.04 -17.02
CA GLU A 453 -15.19 28.87 -16.10
C GLU A 453 -14.84 28.58 -14.63
N GLU A 454 -14.43 27.34 -14.34
CA GLU A 454 -14.10 26.91 -12.98
C GLU A 454 -12.86 27.60 -12.40
N TYR A 455 -11.89 27.94 -13.25
CA TYR A 455 -10.64 28.57 -12.83
C TYR A 455 -10.01 29.39 -13.98
N PRO A 456 -10.44 30.66 -14.17
CA PRO A 456 -9.98 31.49 -15.26
C PRO A 456 -8.56 32.07 -14.99
N PRO A 457 -7.78 32.39 -16.04
CA PRO A 457 -6.42 32.94 -15.87
C PRO A 457 -6.37 34.28 -15.11
N GLU A 458 -7.45 35.05 -15.13
CA GLU A 458 -7.60 36.27 -14.32
C GLU A 458 -7.58 35.97 -12.82
N GLU A 459 -8.16 34.84 -12.39
CA GLU A 459 -8.14 34.42 -10.99
C GLU A 459 -6.71 34.03 -10.57
N SER A 460 -5.99 33.28 -11.40
CA SER A 460 -4.56 33.00 -11.21
C SER A 460 -3.73 34.28 -11.08
N LEU A 461 -3.99 35.30 -11.91
CA LEU A 461 -3.31 36.59 -11.82
C LEU A 461 -3.63 37.31 -10.50
N ALA A 462 -4.88 37.30 -10.04
CA ALA A 462 -5.25 37.91 -8.78
C ALA A 462 -4.57 37.21 -7.59
N ILE A 463 -4.59 35.89 -7.56
CA ILE A 463 -3.91 35.08 -6.53
C ILE A 463 -2.40 35.33 -6.55
N ALA A 464 -1.78 35.42 -7.73
CA ALA A 464 -0.37 35.78 -7.85
C ALA A 464 -0.07 37.16 -7.22
N LYS A 465 -0.93 38.16 -7.43
CA LYS A 465 -0.80 39.47 -6.76
C LYS A 465 -0.93 39.36 -5.24
N PHE A 466 -1.86 38.54 -4.75
CA PHE A 466 -2.01 38.32 -3.30
C PHE A 466 -0.76 37.66 -2.73
N MET A 467 -0.23 36.64 -3.41
CA MET A 467 1.01 36.00 -2.99
C MET A 467 2.18 36.99 -3.01
N ASP A 468 2.31 37.84 -4.02
CA ASP A 468 3.34 38.90 -4.07
C ASP A 468 3.21 39.89 -2.89
N GLU A 469 1.99 40.35 -2.58
CA GLU A 469 1.75 41.25 -1.44
C GLU A 469 2.04 40.57 -0.10
N ILE A 470 1.62 39.31 0.06
CA ILE A 470 1.90 38.50 1.26
C ILE A 470 3.40 38.33 1.44
N ARG A 471 4.13 37.93 0.38
CA ARG A 471 5.59 37.78 0.37
C ARG A 471 6.30 39.08 0.70
N GLY A 472 5.89 40.18 0.06
CA GLY A 472 6.44 41.51 0.29
C GLY A 472 6.26 41.96 1.74
N ALA A 473 5.09 41.71 2.35
CA ALA A 473 4.82 42.07 3.74
C ALA A 473 5.69 41.32 4.76
N ILE A 474 6.17 40.10 4.42
CA ILE A 474 7.06 39.30 5.27
C ILE A 474 8.53 39.36 4.84
N GLY A 475 8.86 40.17 3.83
CA GLY A 475 10.24 40.36 3.34
C GLY A 475 10.81 39.17 2.56
N VAL A 476 9.97 38.28 2.01
CA VAL A 476 10.41 37.17 1.17
C VAL A 476 10.53 37.64 -0.27
N VAL A 477 11.72 37.50 -0.86
CA VAL A 477 12.03 37.91 -2.24
C VAL A 477 12.70 36.76 -2.97
N TYR A 478 12.28 36.51 -4.21
CA TYR A 478 12.91 35.53 -5.10
C TYR A 478 13.73 36.21 -6.18
N ALA A 479 14.69 35.49 -6.78
CA ALA A 479 15.50 36.01 -7.87
C ALA A 479 14.66 36.49 -9.07
N ALA A 480 13.52 35.82 -9.33
CA ALA A 480 12.57 36.17 -10.38
C ALA A 480 11.88 37.53 -10.16
N ASP A 481 11.88 38.09 -8.94
CA ASP A 481 11.31 39.40 -8.66
C ASP A 481 12.24 40.55 -9.10
N SER A 482 13.52 40.25 -9.34
CA SER A 482 14.55 41.21 -9.80
C SER A 482 14.84 41.12 -11.30
N ALA A 483 14.43 40.04 -11.95
CA ALA A 483 14.68 39.77 -13.36
C ALA A 483 13.50 40.24 -14.21
N HIS A 484 13.80 41.21 -15.09
CA HIS A 484 12.92 41.89 -16.07
C HIS A 484 12.00 42.96 -15.50
#